data_AF-A0A849VNE8-F1
#
_entry.id   AF-A0A849VNE8-F1
#
_cell.length_a   1.000
_cell.length_b   1.000
_cell.length_c   1.000
_cell.angle_alpha   90.00
_cell.angle_beta   90.00
_cell.angle_gamma   90.00
#
_symmetry.space_group_name_H-M   'P 1'
#
loop_
_entity.id
_entity.type
_entity.pdbx_description
1 polymer ?
#
loop_
_entity_poly.entity_id
_entity_poly.type
_entity_poly.pdbx_seq_one_letter_code
_entity_poly.pdbx_strand_id
1 'polypeptide(L)'
;MSTASAQRGLWKLMLRLPAMRGQLQVLSARNTTLQSLCDAFDEASSTLDRLRRNGSKDLKLIAEYEMLCADIESEVIDICIATRGRSY
;
A
#
# COMPACT_ATOMS: atom_id res chain seq x y z
N MET A 1 -11.70 8.66 -9.81
CA MET A 1 -12.65 8.32 -8.73
C MET A 1 -11.90 7.45 -7.75
N SER A 2 -11.73 7.86 -6.49
CA SER A 2 -11.09 7.01 -5.49
C SER A 2 -12.07 5.87 -5.16
N THR A 3 -11.65 4.64 -5.43
CA THR A 3 -12.38 3.43 -5.10
C THR A 3 -12.38 3.23 -3.58
N ALA A 4 -13.42 2.58 -3.05
CA ALA A 4 -13.48 2.26 -1.61
C ALA A 4 -12.28 1.41 -1.15
N SER A 5 -11.72 0.60 -2.06
CA SER A 5 -10.50 -0.20 -1.84
C SER A 5 -9.25 0.67 -1.73
N ALA A 6 -9.05 1.66 -2.62
CA ALA A 6 -7.91 2.59 -2.55
C ALA A 6 -7.90 3.37 -1.24
N GLN A 7 -9.08 3.78 -0.76
CA GLN A 7 -9.18 4.52 0.50
C GLN A 7 -8.84 3.64 1.72
N ARG A 8 -9.22 2.36 1.71
CA ARG A 8 -8.82 1.40 2.74
C ARG A 8 -7.33 1.09 2.69
N GLY A 9 -6.79 0.86 1.49
CA GLY A 9 -5.37 0.65 1.27
C GLY A 9 -4.53 1.83 1.73
N LEU A 10 -4.97 3.06 1.43
CA LEU A 10 -4.35 4.29 1.92
C LEU A 10 -4.29 4.31 3.44
N TRP A 11 -5.39 4.01 4.14
CA TRP A 11 -5.40 3.99 5.60
C TRP A 11 -4.47 2.92 6.17
N LYS A 12 -4.43 1.72 5.58
CA LYS A 12 -3.51 0.67 6.00
C LYS A 12 -2.04 1.11 5.80
N LEU A 13 -1.71 1.70 4.65
CA LEU A 13 -0.39 2.28 4.37
C LEU A 13 -0.03 3.41 5.33
N MET A 14 -0.98 4.29 5.67
CA MET A 14 -0.79 5.37 6.64
C MET A 14 -0.55 4.87 8.07
N LEU A 15 -0.99 3.65 8.41
CA LEU A 15 -0.68 3.01 9.69
C LEU A 15 0.69 2.34 9.67
N ARG A 16 1.10 1.78 8.53
CA ARG A 16 2.42 1.18 8.31
C ARG A 16 3.54 2.22 8.20
N LEU A 17 3.24 3.35 7.57
CA LEU A 17 4.19 4.43 7.24
C LEU A 17 3.76 5.74 7.91
N PRO A 18 3.81 5.84 9.26
CA PRO A 18 3.32 7.02 9.98
C PRO A 18 4.06 8.30 9.59
N ALA A 19 5.36 8.21 9.28
CA ALA A 19 6.18 9.34 8.87
C ALA A 19 5.76 9.94 7.52
N MET A 20 5.11 9.16 6.64
CA MET A 20 4.68 9.59 5.31
C MET A 20 3.19 9.95 5.25
N ARG A 21 2.46 9.89 6.38
CA ARG A 21 1.01 10.12 6.44
C ARG A 21 0.54 11.40 5.74
N GLY A 22 1.20 12.53 6.03
CA GLY A 22 0.84 13.80 5.41
C GLY A 22 1.01 13.79 3.90
N GLN A 23 2.06 13.13 3.40
CA GLN A 23 2.32 13.04 1.97
C GLN A 23 1.36 12.09 1.29
N LEU A 24 1.15 10.90 1.86
CA LEU A 24 0.18 9.93 1.40
C LEU A 24 -1.21 10.56 1.22
N GLN A 25 -1.66 11.36 2.19
CA GLN A 25 -2.96 12.01 2.13
C GLN A 25 -3.06 13.06 1.00
N VAL A 26 -1.99 13.84 0.77
CA VAL A 26 -1.95 14.85 -0.31
C VAL A 26 -1.80 14.19 -1.68
N LEU A 27 -0.91 13.21 -1.78
CA LEU A 27 -0.59 12.53 -3.03
C LEU A 27 -1.71 11.61 -3.49
N SER A 28 -2.43 10.94 -2.58
CA SER A 28 -3.52 10.05 -2.99
C SER A 28 -4.65 10.81 -3.69
N ALA A 29 -4.80 12.11 -3.45
CA ALA A 29 -5.79 12.94 -4.14
C ALA A 29 -5.36 13.34 -5.56
N ARG A 30 -4.07 13.30 -5.87
CA ARG A 30 -3.49 13.89 -7.10
C ARG A 30 -2.73 12.90 -7.98
N ASN A 31 -2.27 11.79 -7.43
CA ASN A 31 -1.43 10.81 -8.09
C ASN A 31 -2.21 9.51 -8.30
N THR A 32 -2.57 9.23 -9.55
CA THR A 32 -3.32 8.02 -9.93
C THR A 32 -2.51 6.75 -9.73
N THR A 33 -1.19 6.78 -9.93
CA THR A 33 -0.30 5.66 -9.63
C THR A 33 -0.35 5.31 -8.15
N LEU A 34 -0.33 6.32 -7.26
CA LEU A 34 -0.46 6.09 -5.83
C LEU A 34 -1.83 5.53 -5.44
N GLN A 35 -2.91 5.96 -6.11
CA GLN A 35 -4.23 5.35 -5.91
C GLN A 35 -4.23 3.87 -6.29
N SER A 36 -3.64 3.52 -7.43
CA SER A 36 -3.53 2.12 -7.89
C SER A 36 -2.67 1.27 -6.93
N LEU A 37 -1.58 1.83 -6.38
CA LEU A 37 -0.78 1.14 -5.36
C LEU A 37 -1.57 0.93 -4.06
N CYS A 38 -2.38 1.91 -3.65
CA CYS A 38 -3.27 1.75 -2.50
C CYS A 38 -4.31 0.65 -2.74
N ASP A 39 -4.94 0.60 -3.93
CA ASP A 39 -5.85 -0.48 -4.32
C ASP A 39 -5.16 -1.85 -4.24
N ALA A 40 -4.00 -1.99 -4.88
CA ALA A 40 -3.22 -3.22 -4.89
C ALA A 40 -2.81 -3.66 -3.48
N PHE A 41 -2.42 -2.71 -2.63
CA PHE A 41 -2.09 -2.98 -1.24
C PHE A 41 -3.30 -3.48 -0.44
N ASP A 42 -4.49 -2.90 -0.65
CA ASP A 42 -5.72 -3.35 0.01
C ASP A 42 -6.03 -4.81 -0.36
N GLU A 43 -5.91 -5.14 -1.64
CA GLU A 43 -6.15 -6.49 -2.16
C GLU A 43 -5.12 -7.50 -1.66
N ALA A 44 -3.83 -7.20 -1.76
CA ALA A 44 -2.73 -8.06 -1.31
C ALA A 44 -2.82 -8.31 0.20
N SER A 45 -2.98 -7.24 1.00
CA SER A 45 -3.09 -7.35 2.45
C SER A 45 -4.34 -8.11 2.90
N SER A 46 -5.47 -7.93 2.21
CA SER A 46 -6.71 -8.65 2.53
C SER A 46 -6.62 -10.13 2.15
N THR A 47 -5.94 -10.46 1.06
CA THR A 47 -5.68 -11.85 0.67
C THR A 47 -4.73 -12.53 1.65
N LEU A 48 -3.65 -11.85 2.04
CA LEU A 48 -2.71 -12.32 3.05
C LEU A 48 -3.39 -12.58 4.40
N ASP A 49 -4.23 -11.65 4.86
CA ASP A 49 -5.01 -11.80 6.10
C ASP A 49 -5.97 -13.01 6.01
N ARG A 50 -6.65 -13.21 4.88
CA ARG A 50 -7.48 -14.40 4.66
C ARG A 50 -6.67 -15.70 4.66
N LEU A 51 -5.51 -15.73 4.01
CA LEU A 51 -4.63 -16.90 3.99
C LEU A 51 -4.15 -17.28 5.40
N ARG A 52 -3.78 -16.27 6.21
CA ARG A 52 -3.38 -16.46 7.61
C ARG A 52 -4.54 -16.92 8.49
N ARG A 53 -5.73 -16.31 8.37
CA ARG A 53 -6.92 -16.67 9.17
C ARG A 53 -7.45 -18.06 8.84
N ASN A 54 -7.38 -18.47 7.58
CA ASN A 54 -7.82 -19.80 7.15
C ASN A 54 -6.82 -20.90 7.53
N GLY A 55 -5.69 -20.56 8.18
CA GLY A 55 -4.66 -21.52 8.55
C GLY A 55 -4.01 -22.19 7.34
N SER A 56 -3.89 -21.46 6.23
CA SER A 56 -3.29 -22.00 5.00
C SER A 56 -1.88 -22.49 5.28
N LYS A 57 -1.60 -23.76 4.93
CA LYS A 57 -0.26 -24.36 5.08
C LYS A 57 0.69 -23.96 3.94
N ASP A 58 0.18 -23.20 2.98
CA ASP A 58 0.97 -22.71 1.85
C ASP A 58 1.82 -21.50 2.27
N LEU A 59 2.88 -21.80 3.01
CA LEU A 59 3.84 -20.80 3.50
C LEU A 59 4.52 -20.06 2.35
N LYS A 60 4.66 -20.69 1.18
CA LYS A 60 5.19 -20.04 -0.03
C LYS A 60 4.24 -18.96 -0.48
N LEU A 61 2.95 -19.28 -0.67
CA LEU A 61 1.97 -18.29 -1.09
C LEU A 61 1.86 -17.13 -0.09
N ILE A 62 1.92 -17.40 1.21
CA ILE A 62 1.94 -16.37 2.24
C ILE A 62 3.17 -15.46 2.08
N ALA A 63 4.35 -16.04 1.90
CA ALA A 63 5.59 -15.29 1.72
C ALA A 63 5.57 -14.43 0.44
N GLU A 64 5.00 -14.92 -0.66
CA GLU A 64 4.82 -14.15 -1.90
C GLU A 64 3.94 -12.91 -1.66
N TYR A 65 2.83 -13.08 -0.94
CA TYR A 65 1.95 -11.94 -0.60
C TYR A 65 2.58 -10.98 0.41
N GLU A 66 3.41 -11.47 1.34
CA GLU A 66 4.20 -10.62 2.24
C GLU A 66 5.21 -9.78 1.45
N MET A 67 5.93 -10.40 0.52
CA MET A 67 6.88 -9.73 -0.36
C MET A 67 6.18 -8.69 -1.23
N LEU A 68 5.04 -9.04 -1.84
CA LEU A 68 4.23 -8.11 -2.62
C LEU A 68 3.78 -6.90 -1.79
N CYS A 69 3.38 -7.11 -0.53
CA CYS A 69 3.03 -5.99 0.35
C CYS A 69 4.24 -5.09 0.62
N ALA A 70 5.42 -5.67 0.84
CA ALA A 70 6.66 -4.93 1.08
C ALA A 70 7.12 -4.15 -0.16
N ASP A 71 7.00 -4.73 -1.35
CA ASP A 71 7.34 -4.09 -2.62
C ASP A 71 6.45 -2.88 -2.88
N ILE A 72 5.14 -3.02 -2.65
CA ILE A 72 4.19 -1.90 -2.75
C ILE A 72 4.52 -0.81 -1.73
N GLU A 73 4.85 -1.18 -0.49
CA GLU A 73 5.29 -0.20 0.52
C GLU A 73 6.55 0.56 0.07
N SER A 74 7.52 -0.14 -0.53
CA SER A 74 8.74 0.48 -1.05
C SER A 74 8.46 1.45 -2.19
N GLU A 75 7.65 1.08 -3.18
CA GLU A 75 7.27 1.97 -4.28
C GLU A 75 6.53 3.22 -3.78
N VAL A 76 5.64 3.05 -2.80
CA VAL A 76 4.94 4.16 -2.16
C VAL A 76 5.91 5.11 -1.47
N ILE A 77 6.93 4.59 -0.78
CA ILE A 77 7.97 5.38 -0.13
C ILE A 77 8.77 6.15 -1.19
N ASP A 78 9.17 5.50 -2.28
CA ASP A 78 9.92 6.13 -3.37
C ASP A 78 9.13 7.27 -4.01
N ILE A 79 7.83 7.09 -4.25
CA ILE A 79 6.95 8.14 -4.76
C ILE A 79 6.88 9.32 -3.78
N CYS A 80 6.76 9.04 -2.48
CA CYS A 80 6.72 10.09 -1.44
C CYS A 80 8.04 10.89 -1.42
N ILE A 81 9.19 10.20 -1.44
CA ILE A 81 10.52 10.82 -1.46
C ILE A 81 10.74 11.62 -2.74
N ALA A 82 10.45 11.05 -3.91
CA ALA A 82 10.59 11.71 -5.21
C ALA A 82 9.74 12.99 -5.29
N THR A 83 8.57 12.99 -4.63
CA THR A 83 7.71 14.17 -4.60
C THR A 83 8.22 15.26 -3.65
N ARG A 84 8.97 14.93 -2.59
CA ARG A 84 9.70 15.94 -1.78
C ARG A 84 10.78 16.64 -2.59
N GLY A 85 11.47 15.91 -3.46
CA GLY A 85 12.59 16.43 -4.26
C GLY A 85 12.18 17.44 -5.35
N ARG A 86 10.91 17.44 -5.77
CA ARG A 86 10.38 18.34 -6.81
C ARG A 86 9.90 19.71 -6.30
N SER A 87 10.14 20.04 -5.03
CA SER A 87 9.70 21.30 -4.40
C SER A 87 10.76 22.41 -4.42
N TYR A 88 11.61 22.47 -5.44
CA TYR A 88 12.62 23.53 -5.65
C TYR A 88 12.58 24.04 -7.09
#